data_AF-A0A6M0APU3-F1
#
_entry.id   AF-A0A6M0APU3-F1
#
_cell.length_a   1.000
_cell.length_b   1.000
_cell.length_c   1.000
_cell.angle_alpha   90.00
_cell.angle_beta   90.00
_cell.angle_gamma   90.00
#
_symmetry.space_group_name_H-M   'P 1'
#
loop_
_entity.id
_entity.type
_entity.pdbx_description
1 polymer ?
#
loop_
_entity_poly.entity_id
_entity_poly.type
_entity_poly.pdbx_seq_one_letter_code
_entity_poly.pdbx_strand_id
1 'polypeptide(L)'
;MLQETSDFFVVTTITMLVGGLGVWLLGAPNSVHIGASVLIFGYLGFLLFRGFFERNLPSIFLSILVGFLYGGLVWGVLPSQPHVSWQGHLFGFIGGILAARLLARRKLSS
;
A
#
# COMPACT_ATOMS: atom_id res chain seq x y z
N MET A 1 -3.10 -10.40 -17.57
CA MET A 1 -3.14 -8.95 -17.88
C MET A 1 -3.72 -8.10 -16.74
N LEU A 2 -4.39 -8.69 -15.74
CA LEU A 2 -4.80 -8.00 -14.50
C LEU A 2 -4.49 -8.89 -13.27
N GLN A 3 -3.20 -9.22 -13.08
CA GLN A 3 -2.67 -10.06 -11.99
C GLN A 3 -3.17 -11.50 -11.88
N GLU A 4 -2.28 -12.34 -11.37
CA GLU A 4 -2.66 -13.63 -10.82
C GLU A 4 -3.26 -13.40 -9.43
N THR A 5 -4.21 -14.24 -9.02
CA THR A 5 -4.81 -14.18 -7.68
C THR A 5 -3.77 -14.29 -6.55
N SER A 6 -2.59 -14.83 -6.85
CA SER A 6 -1.44 -14.87 -5.94
C SER A 6 -0.92 -13.48 -5.55
N ASP A 7 -0.99 -12.50 -6.44
CA ASP A 7 -0.44 -11.16 -6.19
C ASP A 7 -1.20 -10.47 -5.06
N PHE A 8 -2.51 -10.69 -4.98
CA PHE A 8 -3.35 -10.19 -3.89
C PHE A 8 -2.78 -10.63 -2.54
N PHE A 9 -2.57 -11.94 -2.35
CA PHE A 9 -2.05 -12.48 -1.09
C PHE A 9 -0.65 -11.97 -0.75
N VAL A 10 0.21 -11.79 -1.76
CA VAL A 10 1.56 -11.22 -1.56
C VAL A 10 1.46 -9.78 -1.07
N VAL A 11 0.66 -8.95 -1.72
CA VAL A 11 0.47 -7.54 -1.33
C VAL A 11 -0.13 -7.46 0.07
N THR A 12 -1.20 -8.21 0.35
CA THR A 12 -1.82 -8.27 1.68
C THR A 12 -0.81 -8.65 2.75
N THR A 13 -0.04 -9.72 2.53
CA THR A 13 0.94 -10.21 3.52
C THR A 13 2.02 -9.17 3.80
N ILE A 14 2.61 -8.58 2.75
CA ILE A 14 3.65 -7.55 2.91
C ILE A 14 3.09 -6.34 3.63
N THR A 15 1.90 -5.87 3.25
CA THR A 15 1.25 -4.73 3.91
C THR A 15 0.92 -5.02 5.37
N MET A 16 0.45 -6.22 5.71
CA MET A 16 0.20 -6.60 7.11
C MET A 16 1.48 -6.58 7.93
N LEU A 17 2.57 -7.17 7.41
CA LEU A 17 3.85 -7.24 8.13
C LEU A 17 4.47 -5.84 8.28
N VAL A 18 4.59 -5.08 7.20
CA VAL A 18 5.20 -3.74 7.23
C VAL A 18 4.33 -2.78 8.04
N GLY A 19 3.02 -2.77 7.80
CA GLY A 19 2.06 -1.96 8.54
C GLY A 19 2.02 -2.28 10.03
N GLY A 20 1.90 -3.57 10.37
CA GLY A 20 1.86 -4.05 11.75
C GLY A 20 3.15 -3.77 12.51
N LEU A 21 4.31 -4.08 11.92
CA LEU A 21 5.61 -3.80 12.54
C LEU A 21 5.85 -2.30 12.69
N GLY A 22 5.52 -1.50 11.67
CA GLY A 22 5.67 -0.04 11.73
C GLY A 22 4.83 0.58 12.84
N VAL A 23 3.58 0.14 12.98
CA VAL A 23 2.70 0.58 14.08
C VAL A 23 3.19 0.08 15.44
N TRP A 24 3.65 -1.16 15.54
CA TRP A 24 4.14 -1.71 16.81
C TRP A 24 5.38 -0.95 17.33
N LEU A 25 6.27 -0.54 16.43
CA LEU A 25 7.50 0.17 16.78
C LEU A 25 7.32 1.68 16.95
N LEU A 26 6.43 2.31 16.17
CA LEU A 26 6.35 3.77 16.00
C LEU A 26 4.94 4.34 16.20
N GLY A 27 3.98 3.51 16.59
CA GLY A 27 2.64 3.93 16.99
C GLY A 27 2.65 4.80 18.24
N ALA A 28 1.55 5.52 18.48
CA ALA A 28 1.46 6.38 19.65
C ALA A 28 1.47 5.54 20.94
N PRO A 29 2.19 5.96 22.00
CA PRO A 29 2.20 5.23 23.26
C PRO A 29 0.80 5.15 23.85
N ASN A 30 0.50 4.03 24.52
CA ASN A 30 -0.82 3.76 25.12
C ASN A 30 -2.00 3.88 24.15
N SER A 31 -1.78 3.57 22.86
CA SER A 31 -2.85 3.56 21.87
C SER A 31 -3.09 2.15 21.31
N VAL A 32 -4.32 1.92 20.87
CA VAL A 32 -4.75 0.68 20.22
C VAL A 32 -5.05 1.00 18.76
N HIS A 33 -4.40 0.27 17.86
CA HIS A 33 -4.56 0.43 16.43
C HIS A 33 -5.25 -0.82 15.87
N ILE A 34 -6.52 -0.68 15.47
CA ILE A 34 -7.34 -1.77 14.94
C ILE A 34 -8.00 -1.27 13.64
N GLY A 35 -8.00 -2.10 12.60
CA GLY A 35 -8.78 -1.86 11.40
C GLY A 35 -8.14 -2.38 10.12
N ALA A 36 -8.98 -2.53 9.09
CA ALA A 36 -8.55 -2.91 7.75
C ALA A 36 -7.90 -1.77 6.96
N SER A 37 -7.88 -0.54 7.49
CA SER A 37 -7.37 0.64 6.76
C SER A 37 -5.88 0.52 6.41
N VAL A 38 -5.08 -0.18 7.22
CA VAL A 38 -3.69 -0.54 6.88
C VAL A 38 -3.62 -1.24 5.52
N LEU A 39 -4.53 -2.18 5.26
CA LEU A 39 -4.61 -2.90 3.99
C LEU A 39 -5.04 -1.97 2.85
N ILE A 40 -6.05 -1.13 3.07
CA ILE A 40 -6.53 -0.16 2.07
C ILE A 40 -5.39 0.74 1.61
N PHE A 41 -4.61 1.28 2.55
CA PHE A 41 -3.45 2.12 2.22
C PHE A 41 -2.34 1.33 1.54
N GLY A 42 -2.13 0.06 1.89
CA GLY A 42 -1.21 -0.80 1.13
C GLY A 42 -1.66 -1.08 -0.29
N TYR A 43 -2.94 -1.35 -0.52
CA TYR A 43 -3.46 -1.49 -1.88
C TYR A 43 -3.35 -0.18 -2.66
N LEU A 44 -3.60 0.97 -2.02
CA LEU A 44 -3.39 2.27 -2.63
C LEU A 44 -1.93 2.48 -3.05
N GLY A 45 -0.98 2.28 -2.12
CA GLY A 45 0.45 2.40 -2.41
C GLY A 45 0.91 1.44 -3.50
N PHE A 46 0.41 0.20 -3.47
CA PHE A 46 0.66 -0.79 -4.51
C PHE A 46 0.18 -0.30 -5.88
N LEU A 47 -1.10 0.06 -6.00
CA LEU A 47 -1.73 0.43 -7.25
C LEU A 47 -1.16 1.73 -7.84
N LEU A 48 -0.83 2.73 -7.01
CA LEU A 48 -0.23 3.99 -7.48
C LEU A 48 1.18 3.80 -8.03
N PHE A 49 1.99 2.94 -7.41
CA PHE A 49 3.40 2.75 -7.80
C PHE A 49 3.62 1.59 -8.77
N ARG A 50 2.60 0.76 -9.02
CA ARG A 50 2.73 -0.37 -9.92
C ARG A 50 3.10 0.03 -11.34
N GLY A 51 2.42 1.01 -11.94
CA GLY A 51 2.72 1.50 -13.27
C GLY A 51 4.16 1.99 -13.41
N PHE A 52 4.66 2.64 -12.36
CA PHE A 52 6.04 3.13 -12.29
C PHE A 52 7.07 1.98 -12.31
N PHE A 53 6.82 0.88 -11.58
CA PHE A 53 7.76 -0.25 -11.52
C PHE A 53 7.61 -1.24 -12.67
N GLU A 54 6.38 -1.58 -13.07
CA GLU A 54 6.13 -2.55 -14.14
C GLU A 54 6.35 -2.00 -15.56
N ARG A 55 6.27 -0.66 -15.73
CA ARG A 55 6.56 0.04 -17.00
C ARG A 55 5.79 -0.49 -18.22
N ASN A 56 4.58 -1.02 -18.02
CA ASN A 56 3.66 -1.41 -19.09
C ASN A 56 2.41 -0.53 -19.11
N LEU A 57 1.84 -0.34 -20.30
CA LEU A 57 0.71 0.57 -20.53
C LEU A 57 -0.52 0.27 -19.63
N PRO A 58 -0.98 -1.00 -19.47
CA PRO A 58 -2.12 -1.28 -18.60
C PRO A 58 -1.89 -0.87 -17.15
N SER A 59 -0.69 -1.12 -16.61
CA SER A 59 -0.36 -0.77 -15.22
C SER A 59 -0.26 0.74 -15.03
N ILE A 60 0.32 1.46 -16.00
CA ILE A 60 0.40 2.93 -15.97
C ILE A 60 -1.00 3.54 -16.00
N PHE A 61 -1.86 3.09 -16.91
CA PHE A 61 -3.24 3.56 -16.98
C PHE A 61 -3.99 3.31 -15.69
N LEU A 62 -3.86 2.11 -15.11
CA LEU A 62 -4.48 1.77 -13.82
C LEU A 62 -3.97 2.67 -12.69
N SER A 63 -2.65 2.90 -12.61
CA SER A 63 -2.07 3.81 -11.61
C SER A 63 -2.58 5.24 -11.74
N ILE A 64 -2.72 5.75 -12.98
CA ILE A 64 -3.28 7.08 -13.24
C ILE A 64 -4.76 7.13 -12.83
N LEU A 65 -5.56 6.14 -13.22
CA LEU A 65 -6.98 6.08 -12.89
C LEU A 65 -7.20 6.03 -11.37
N VAL A 66 -6.43 5.18 -10.66
CA VAL A 66 -6.48 5.09 -9.20
C VAL A 66 -6.01 6.40 -8.55
N GLY A 67 -4.95 7.02 -9.09
CA GLY A 67 -4.48 8.33 -8.63
C GLY A 67 -5.52 9.42 -8.76
N PHE A 68 -6.26 9.44 -9.87
CA PHE A 68 -7.34 10.39 -10.10
C PHE A 68 -8.54 10.16 -9.17
N LEU A 69 -9.01 8.91 -9.04
CA LEU A 69 -10.21 8.58 -8.26
C LEU A 69 -9.96 8.55 -6.74
N TYR A 70 -8.79 8.08 -6.31
CA TYR A 70 -8.49 7.75 -4.91
C TYR A 70 -7.21 8.40 -4.39
N GLY A 71 -6.49 9.19 -5.19
CA GLY A 71 -5.24 9.83 -4.76
C GLY A 71 -5.39 10.74 -3.53
N GLY A 72 -6.59 11.30 -3.30
CA GLY A 72 -6.90 12.06 -2.10
C GLY A 72 -6.72 11.27 -0.79
N LEU A 73 -6.86 9.93 -0.82
CA LEU A 73 -6.62 9.09 0.36
C LEU A 73 -5.18 9.17 0.87
N VAL A 74 -4.21 9.53 0.02
CA VAL A 74 -2.79 9.67 0.43
C VAL A 74 -2.64 10.67 1.57
N TRP A 75 -3.49 11.69 1.66
CA TRP A 75 -3.47 12.65 2.78
C TRP A 75 -3.77 12.01 4.14
N GLY A 76 -4.41 10.85 4.18
CA GLY A 76 -4.66 10.09 5.41
C GLY A 76 -3.42 9.48 6.05
N VAL A 77 -2.25 9.57 5.41
CA VAL A 77 -0.95 9.22 6.05
C VAL A 77 -0.42 10.33 6.95
N LEU A 78 -1.08 11.49 7.01
CA LEU A 78 -0.67 12.61 7.85
C LEU A 78 -1.43 12.59 9.20
N PRO A 79 -0.84 13.11 10.29
CA PRO A 79 -1.47 13.19 11.61
C PRO A 79 -2.51 14.32 11.68
N SER A 80 -3.51 14.32 10.81
CA SER A 80 -4.50 15.40 10.68
C SER A 80 -5.78 15.18 11.47
N GLN A 81 -6.08 13.94 11.86
CA GLN A 81 -7.32 13.57 12.56
C GLN A 81 -7.01 12.85 13.87
N PRO A 82 -7.53 13.32 15.02
CA PRO A 82 -7.44 12.60 16.27
C PRO A 82 -8.05 11.20 16.16
N HIS A 83 -7.50 10.24 16.90
CA HIS A 83 -7.94 8.84 16.96
C HIS A 83 -7.80 8.03 15.66
N VAL A 84 -7.30 8.62 14.57
CA VAL A 84 -6.96 7.88 13.34
C VAL A 84 -5.54 7.34 13.43
N SER A 85 -5.35 6.05 13.09
CA SER A 85 -4.03 5.42 12.99
C SER A 85 -3.29 5.86 11.73
N TRP A 86 -2.86 7.11 11.67
CA TRP A 86 -2.12 7.64 10.52
C TRP A 86 -0.79 6.90 10.32
N GLN A 87 -0.12 6.42 11.39
CA GLN A 87 1.05 5.56 11.26
C GLN A 87 0.71 4.25 10.55
N GLY A 88 -0.45 3.65 10.87
CA GLY A 88 -0.93 2.46 10.19
C GLY A 88 -1.16 2.70 8.69
N HIS A 89 -1.72 3.85 8.34
CA HIS A 89 -1.88 4.28 6.95
C HIS A 89 -0.53 4.46 6.25
N LEU A 90 0.41 5.15 6.89
CA LEU A 90 1.75 5.40 6.35
C LEU A 90 2.52 4.09 6.10
N PHE A 91 2.63 3.23 7.11
CA PHE A 91 3.37 1.98 6.99
C PHE A 91 2.65 0.97 6.09
N GLY A 92 1.32 0.98 6.07
CA GLY A 92 0.54 0.23 5.10
C GLY A 92 0.87 0.64 3.67
N PHE A 93 0.84 1.95 3.39
CA PHE A 93 1.19 2.53 2.09
C PHE A 93 2.61 2.18 1.64
N ILE A 94 3.59 2.30 2.53
CA ILE A 94 4.98 1.88 2.28
C ILE A 94 5.03 0.38 1.95
N GLY A 95 4.34 -0.47 2.71
CA GLY A 95 4.23 -1.90 2.42
C GLY A 95 3.70 -2.18 1.01
N GLY A 96 2.69 -1.42 0.57
CA GLY A 96 2.17 -1.44 -0.79
C GLY A 96 3.22 -1.13 -1.87
N ILE A 97 3.98 -0.05 -1.68
CA ILE A 97 5.06 0.35 -2.59
C ILE A 97 6.13 -0.75 -2.68
N LEU A 98 6.51 -1.33 -1.53
CA LEU A 98 7.48 -2.42 -1.48
C LEU A 98 6.98 -3.66 -2.24
N ALA A 99 5.69 -4.01 -2.08
CA ALA A 99 5.07 -5.10 -2.81
C ALA A 99 5.06 -4.85 -4.33
N ALA A 100 4.75 -3.61 -4.76
CA ALA A 100 4.77 -3.21 -6.17
C ALA A 100 6.16 -3.39 -6.79
N ARG A 101 7.21 -2.96 -6.09
CA ARG A 101 8.59 -3.14 -6.53
C ARG A 101 8.99 -4.61 -6.61
N LEU A 102 8.59 -5.43 -5.62
CA LEU A 102 8.95 -6.85 -5.56
C LEU A 102 8.27 -7.64 -6.70
N LEU A 103 6.97 -7.46 -6.88
CA LEU A 103 6.21 -8.19 -7.91
C LEU A 103 6.64 -7.78 -9.33
N ALA A 104 6.97 -6.51 -9.55
CA ALA A 104 7.55 -6.07 -10.83
C ALA A 104 8.87 -6.81 -11.15
N ARG A 105 9.73 -7.08 -10.15
CA ARG A 105 10.97 -7.84 -10.36
C ARG A 105 10.74 -9.30 -10.70
N ARG A 106 9.75 -9.96 -10.07
CA ARG A 106 9.43 -11.37 -10.35
C ARG A 106 9.05 -11.59 -11.81
N LYS A 107 8.29 -10.64 -12.38
CA LYS A 107 7.86 -10.67 -13.78
C LYS A 107 9.01 -10.45 -14.78
N LEU A 108 10.09 -9.78 -14.37
CA LEU A 108 11.29 -9.63 -15.20
C LEU A 108 12.19 -10.88 -15.20
N SER A 109 12.04 -11.76 -14.20
CA SER A 109 12.84 -12.98 -14.05
C SER A 109 12.15 -14.26 -14.56
N SER A 110 10.89 -14.17 -14.97
CA SER A 110 10.08 -15.25 -15.55
C SER A 110 9.99 -15.12 -17.06
#